data_AF-A0A9P5HSY6-F1
#
_entry.id   AF-A0A9P5HSY6-F1
#
_cell.length_a   1.000
_cell.length_b   1.000
_cell.length_c   1.000
_cell.angle_alpha   90.00
_cell.angle_beta   90.00
_cell.angle_gamma   90.00
#
_symmetry.space_group_name_H-M   'P 1'
#
loop_
_entity.id
_entity.type
_entity.pdbx_description
1 polymer ?
#
loop_
_entity_poly.entity_id
_entity_poly.type
_entity_poly.pdbx_seq_one_letter_code
_entity_poly.pdbx_strand_id
1 'polypeptide(L)'
;MSFHSTSKMEQRLALLGEAETEQAYPEDCSSDRTLSPPLCDDKKLDDDAHLHSIRKWQYTGIYVGLAFLFVVFGIGSILGERISFGPSSAKFINMGECGRTPQEARDSGCVFDLMMSGWVHPPCYDQELSDEFLLVNNFTFYREKEGINIMTEAEARLGNYEVIYSHGTFHYQHCAYIWAKQIPLLQPGREPERNSAPACNWDEDQEIGVQA
;
A
#
# COMPACT_ATOMS: atom_id res chain seq x y z
N MET A 1 -0.05 -3.68 58.91
CA MET A 1 0.34 -2.90 57.72
C MET A 1 0.14 -3.78 56.50
N SER A 2 -0.89 -3.51 55.71
CA SER A 2 -0.96 -3.94 54.31
C SER A 2 -1.92 -2.99 53.61
N PHE A 3 -1.36 -2.18 52.71
CA PHE A 3 -2.09 -1.16 51.96
C PHE A 3 -2.71 -1.81 50.72
N HIS A 4 -4.04 -1.79 50.63
CA HIS A 4 -4.74 -2.16 49.41
C HIS A 4 -4.67 -0.98 48.43
N SER A 5 -3.99 -1.16 47.30
CA SER A 5 -3.94 -0.17 46.22
C SER A 5 -5.22 -0.31 45.39
N THR A 6 -6.18 0.60 45.56
CA THR A 6 -7.31 0.73 44.64
C THR A 6 -6.90 1.61 43.46
N SER A 7 -7.21 1.16 42.24
CA SER A 7 -6.75 1.79 41.02
C SER A 7 -7.45 3.13 40.76
N LYS A 8 -6.76 4.02 40.04
CA LYS A 8 -7.17 5.39 39.62
C LYS A 8 -8.53 5.48 38.94
N MET A 9 -9.14 4.37 38.55
CA MET A 9 -10.49 4.29 37.98
C MET A 9 -11.59 4.36 39.06
N GLU A 10 -11.37 3.79 40.24
CA GLU A 10 -12.39 3.79 41.31
C GLU A 10 -12.54 5.17 41.98
N GLN A 11 -11.46 5.94 42.07
CA GLN A 11 -11.52 7.35 42.50
C GLN A 11 -12.27 8.24 41.50
N ARG A 12 -12.27 7.90 40.21
CA ARG A 12 -13.02 8.64 39.19
C ARG A 12 -14.51 8.33 39.22
N LEU A 13 -14.90 7.14 39.68
CA LEU A 13 -16.30 6.74 39.78
C LEU A 13 -16.98 7.36 41.01
N ALA A 14 -16.24 7.57 42.11
CA ALA A 14 -16.75 8.29 43.28
C ALA A 14 -16.98 9.80 43.01
N LEU A 15 -16.13 10.44 42.20
CA LEU A 15 -16.29 11.86 41.82
C LEU A 15 -17.43 12.12 40.83
N LEU A 16 -17.98 11.10 40.20
CA LEU A 16 -19.18 11.20 39.36
C LEU A 16 -20.48 11.05 40.16
N GLY A 17 -20.41 10.67 41.44
CA GLY A 17 -21.58 10.41 42.30
C GLY A 17 -22.06 11.59 43.16
N GLU A 18 -21.40 12.76 43.11
CA GLU A 18 -21.74 13.93 43.95
C GLU A 18 -22.13 15.19 43.16
N ALA A 19 -22.36 15.07 41.85
CA ALA A 19 -22.82 16.18 41.00
C ALA A 19 -24.24 15.95 40.42
N GLU A 20 -25.12 15.32 41.20
CA GLU A 20 -26.57 15.37 40.98
C GLU A 20 -27.21 16.18 42.11
N THR A 21 -27.03 17.50 42.07
CA THR A 21 -27.88 18.42 42.81
C THR A 21 -28.18 19.62 41.91
N GLU A 22 -29.48 19.87 41.75
CA GLU A 22 -30.10 21.01 41.06
C GLU A 22 -30.01 21.06 39.53
N GLN A 23 -30.78 20.18 38.88
CA GLN A 23 -31.55 20.61 37.71
C GLN A 23 -32.59 21.65 38.15
N ALA A 24 -32.18 22.92 38.23
CA ALA A 24 -33.10 24.04 38.17
C ALA A 24 -33.53 24.22 36.71
N TYR A 25 -34.67 23.64 36.36
CA TYR A 25 -35.38 23.93 35.11
C TYR A 25 -35.67 25.44 35.04
N PRO A 26 -35.40 26.13 33.91
CA PRO A 26 -35.94 27.47 33.74
C PRO A 26 -37.45 27.35 33.54
N GLU A 27 -38.20 28.05 34.38
CA GLU A 27 -39.66 28.05 34.39
C GLU A 27 -40.26 28.37 33.02
N ASP A 28 -41.17 27.50 32.61
CA ASP A 28 -42.11 27.72 31.52
C ASP A 28 -43.01 28.92 31.90
N CYS A 29 -42.81 30.06 31.23
CA CYS A 29 -43.74 31.18 31.32
C CYS A 29 -45.00 30.85 30.51
N SER A 30 -45.89 30.06 31.11
CA SER A 30 -47.26 29.91 30.63
C SER A 30 -48.26 30.26 31.73
N SER A 31 -49.03 31.30 31.42
CA SER A 31 -50.32 31.67 32.01
C SER A 31 -50.32 32.42 33.35
N ASP A 32 -50.27 33.75 33.28
CA ASP A 32 -51.40 34.54 33.81
C ASP A 32 -51.59 35.86 33.05
N ARG A 33 -52.84 36.21 32.76
CA ARG A 33 -53.19 37.52 32.22
C ARG A 33 -53.10 38.50 33.37
N THR A 34 -52.14 39.43 33.29
CA THR A 34 -52.31 40.89 33.44
C THR A 34 -50.95 41.50 33.78
N LEU A 35 -50.54 42.49 32.97
CA LEU A 35 -49.32 43.31 33.04
C LEU A 35 -48.08 42.77 32.30
N SER A 36 -47.62 43.57 31.34
CA SER A 36 -46.53 43.29 30.37
C SER A 36 -45.14 43.10 31.01
N PRO A 37 -44.26 42.27 30.42
CA PRO A 37 -42.82 42.43 30.55
C PRO A 37 -42.13 42.64 29.18
N PRO A 38 -41.36 43.72 28.98
CA PRO A 38 -40.67 43.99 27.72
C PRO A 38 -39.29 43.30 27.58
N LEU A 39 -38.99 42.26 28.38
CA LEU A 39 -37.59 41.80 28.56
C LEU A 39 -37.28 40.39 28.04
N CYS A 40 -38.22 39.72 27.37
CA CYS A 40 -38.01 38.37 26.81
C CYS A 40 -37.81 38.37 25.28
N ASP A 41 -38.30 39.38 24.56
CA ASP A 41 -38.16 39.46 23.10
C ASP A 41 -36.76 39.92 22.66
N ASP A 42 -36.12 40.81 23.42
CA ASP A 42 -34.81 41.38 23.05
C ASP A 42 -33.68 40.34 23.05
N LYS A 43 -33.70 39.37 23.98
CA LYS A 43 -32.64 38.34 24.06
C LYS A 43 -32.70 37.37 22.89
N LYS A 44 -33.90 36.89 22.52
CA LYS A 44 -34.08 35.90 21.46
C LYS A 44 -33.68 36.46 20.10
N LEU A 45 -34.01 37.73 19.83
CA LEU A 45 -33.67 38.40 18.58
C LEU A 45 -32.14 38.60 18.44
N ASP A 46 -31.46 38.92 19.54
CA ASP A 46 -30.00 39.11 19.57
C ASP A 46 -29.25 37.76 19.48
N ASP A 47 -29.75 36.71 20.15
CA ASP A 47 -29.22 35.35 20.05
C ASP A 47 -29.33 34.80 18.62
N ASP A 48 -30.47 34.99 17.95
CA ASP A 48 -30.68 34.58 16.55
C ASP A 48 -29.79 35.38 15.58
N ALA A 49 -29.59 36.68 15.84
CA ALA A 49 -28.70 37.54 15.04
C ALA A 49 -27.22 37.13 15.21
N HIS A 50 -26.79 36.82 16.42
CA HIS A 50 -25.43 36.38 16.73
C HIS A 50 -25.14 34.99 16.13
N LEU A 51 -26.07 34.04 16.24
CA LEU A 51 -25.94 32.71 15.62
C LEU A 51 -25.91 32.80 14.08
N HIS A 52 -26.76 33.66 13.50
CA HIS A 52 -26.75 33.89 12.05
C HIS A 52 -25.46 34.56 11.58
N SER A 53 -24.90 35.47 12.38
CA SER A 53 -23.59 36.08 12.12
C SER A 53 -22.48 35.02 12.11
N ILE A 54 -22.36 34.20 13.16
CA ILE A 54 -21.36 33.12 13.24
C ILE A 54 -21.48 32.15 12.06
N ARG A 55 -22.71 31.75 11.72
CA ARG A 55 -22.97 30.85 10.60
C ARG A 55 -22.56 31.45 9.25
N LYS A 56 -22.78 32.76 9.04
CA LYS A 56 -22.31 33.46 7.84
C LYS A 56 -20.79 33.49 7.76
N TRP A 57 -20.10 33.83 8.85
CA TRP A 57 -18.63 33.84 8.89
C TRP A 57 -18.05 32.45 8.62
N GLN A 58 -18.66 31.40 9.15
CA GLN A 58 -18.29 30.02 8.88
C GLN A 58 -18.51 29.64 7.40
N TYR A 59 -19.68 29.94 6.82
CA TYR A 59 -19.93 29.67 5.40
C TYR A 59 -19.00 30.46 4.50
N THR A 60 -18.75 31.74 4.79
CA THR A 60 -17.81 32.57 4.02
C THR A 60 -16.40 31.99 4.08
N GLY A 61 -15.94 31.53 5.25
CA GLY A 61 -14.64 30.85 5.38
C GLY A 61 -14.55 29.56 4.55
N ILE A 62 -15.60 28.73 4.58
CA ILE A 62 -15.66 27.49 3.79
C ILE A 62 -15.65 27.80 2.29
N TYR A 63 -16.46 28.77 1.83
CA TYR A 63 -16.50 29.14 0.41
C TYR A 63 -15.17 29.71 -0.08
N VAL A 64 -14.50 30.54 0.72
CA VAL A 64 -13.16 31.06 0.38
C VAL A 64 -12.12 29.94 0.34
N GLY A 65 -12.16 29.00 1.30
CA GLY A 65 -11.29 27.83 1.31
C GLY A 65 -11.50 26.92 0.10
N LEU A 66 -12.74 26.60 -0.23
CA LEU A 66 -13.07 25.79 -1.41
C LEU A 66 -12.65 26.49 -2.71
N ALA A 67 -12.93 27.80 -2.84
CA ALA A 67 -12.50 28.57 -4.00
C ALA A 67 -10.98 28.58 -4.15
N PHE A 68 -10.23 28.73 -3.05
CA PHE A 68 -8.78 28.65 -3.06
C PHE A 68 -8.27 27.27 -3.48
N LEU A 69 -8.87 26.18 -2.98
CA LEU A 69 -8.53 24.82 -3.42
C LEU A 69 -8.80 24.64 -4.91
N PHE A 70 -9.96 25.05 -5.42
CA PHE A 70 -10.27 24.98 -6.85
C PHE A 70 -9.29 25.77 -7.71
N VAL A 71 -8.82 26.93 -7.24
CA VAL A 71 -7.82 27.74 -7.95
C VAL A 71 -6.45 27.06 -7.93
N VAL A 72 -5.99 26.53 -6.79
CA VAL A 72 -4.70 25.85 -6.68
C VAL A 72 -4.68 24.56 -7.50
N PHE A 73 -5.72 23.72 -7.40
CA PHE A 73 -5.84 22.49 -8.18
C PHE A 73 -6.09 22.76 -9.66
N GLY A 74 -6.90 23.77 -10.00
CA GLY A 74 -7.17 24.15 -11.39
C GLY A 74 -5.96 24.75 -12.10
N ILE A 75 -5.25 25.70 -11.45
CA ILE A 75 -4.00 26.25 -11.97
C ILE A 75 -2.91 25.16 -11.98
N GLY A 76 -2.87 24.29 -10.97
CA GLY A 76 -1.98 23.14 -10.91
C GLY A 76 -2.16 22.19 -12.08
N SER A 77 -3.39 21.92 -12.51
CA SER A 77 -3.67 21.11 -13.70
C SER A 77 -3.23 21.81 -15.00
N ILE A 78 -3.48 23.12 -15.14
CA ILE A 78 -3.09 23.89 -16.33
C ILE A 78 -1.56 24.02 -16.45
N LEU A 79 -0.86 24.21 -15.33
CA LEU A 79 0.61 24.24 -15.29
C LEU A 79 1.22 22.84 -15.38
N GLY A 80 0.53 21.82 -14.87
CA GLY A 80 0.91 20.41 -14.96
C GLY A 80 0.93 19.88 -16.39
N GLU A 81 0.04 20.37 -17.26
CA GLU A 81 0.10 20.09 -18.71
C GLU A 81 1.33 20.71 -19.40
N ARG A 82 1.96 21.73 -18.81
CA ARG A 82 3.14 22.42 -19.37
C ARG A 82 4.46 21.90 -18.81
N ILE A 83 4.45 21.29 -17.63
CA ILE A 83 5.58 20.54 -17.10
C ILE A 83 5.44 19.12 -17.63
N SER A 84 5.71 18.95 -18.92
CA SER A 84 6.04 17.63 -19.44
C SER A 84 7.28 17.16 -18.68
N PHE A 85 7.08 16.33 -17.64
CA PHE A 85 8.03 15.28 -17.34
C PHE A 85 8.18 14.52 -18.65
N GLY A 86 9.18 14.92 -19.45
CA GLY A 86 9.45 14.27 -20.72
C GLY A 86 9.51 12.77 -20.45
N PRO A 87 8.91 11.93 -21.30
CA PRO A 87 8.98 10.49 -21.10
C PRO A 87 10.46 10.16 -20.93
N SER A 88 10.82 9.61 -19.77
CA SER A 88 12.11 8.96 -19.61
C SER A 88 12.17 7.98 -20.77
N SER A 89 13.05 8.23 -21.74
CA SER A 89 13.26 7.33 -22.87
C SER A 89 14.05 6.14 -22.34
N ALA A 90 13.43 5.38 -21.42
CA ALA A 90 13.83 4.02 -21.15
C ALA A 90 13.68 3.30 -22.50
N LYS A 91 14.82 3.05 -23.12
CA LYS A 91 14.89 2.37 -24.41
C LYS A 91 14.45 0.93 -24.17
N PHE A 92 13.19 0.63 -24.46
CA PHE A 92 12.74 -0.75 -24.54
C PHE A 92 13.47 -1.40 -25.71
N ILE A 93 14.42 -2.27 -25.40
CA ILE A 93 15.01 -3.17 -26.39
C ILE A 93 14.02 -4.31 -26.55
N ASN A 94 13.61 -4.59 -27.78
CA ASN A 94 12.88 -5.82 -28.09
C ASN A 94 13.93 -6.90 -28.36
N MET A 95 14.09 -7.83 -27.43
CA MET A 95 15.05 -8.93 -27.53
C MET A 95 14.48 -10.17 -28.25
N GLY A 96 13.23 -10.13 -28.71
CA GLY A 96 12.51 -11.31 -29.21
C GLY A 96 12.05 -12.24 -28.07
N GLU A 97 11.42 -13.35 -28.46
CA GLU A 97 10.88 -14.36 -27.52
C GLU A 97 11.90 -15.47 -27.27
N CYS A 98 11.96 -15.99 -26.03
CA CYS A 98 12.72 -17.19 -25.70
C CYS A 98 12.06 -18.50 -26.18
N GLY A 99 10.84 -18.48 -26.72
CA GLY A 99 10.11 -19.70 -27.08
C GLY A 99 9.45 -20.40 -25.88
N ARG A 100 8.83 -21.56 -26.11
CA ARG A 100 8.01 -22.29 -25.12
C ARG A 100 8.65 -23.57 -24.62
N THR A 101 9.77 -23.99 -25.21
CA THR A 101 10.48 -25.19 -24.80
C THR A 101 11.90 -24.87 -24.35
N PRO A 102 12.50 -25.68 -23.45
CA PRO A 102 13.90 -25.52 -23.06
C PRO A 102 14.87 -25.51 -24.24
N GLN A 103 14.54 -26.24 -25.32
CA GLN A 103 15.37 -26.29 -26.51
C GLN A 103 15.29 -24.98 -27.30
N GLU A 104 14.08 -24.47 -27.56
CA GLU A 104 13.87 -23.18 -28.24
C GLU A 104 14.54 -22.02 -27.49
N ALA A 105 14.47 -22.03 -26.16
CA ALA A 105 15.10 -21.00 -25.33
C ALA A 105 16.61 -21.00 -25.43
N ARG A 106 17.23 -22.19 -25.41
CA ARG A 106 18.68 -22.32 -25.63
C ARG A 106 19.09 -21.90 -27.04
N ASP A 107 18.31 -22.30 -28.04
CA ASP A 107 18.56 -21.94 -29.44
C ASP A 107 18.41 -20.41 -29.66
N SER A 108 17.56 -19.76 -28.86
CA SER A 108 17.37 -18.30 -28.83
C SER A 108 18.38 -17.56 -27.94
N GLY A 109 19.28 -18.28 -27.27
CA GLY A 109 20.31 -17.70 -26.40
C GLY A 109 19.81 -17.23 -25.04
N CYS A 110 18.63 -17.66 -24.61
CA CYS A 110 18.07 -17.35 -23.30
C CYS A 110 18.68 -18.24 -22.21
N VAL A 111 18.64 -17.74 -20.97
CA VAL A 111 19.09 -18.41 -19.76
C VAL A 111 17.90 -18.70 -18.85
N PHE A 112 17.95 -19.79 -18.09
CA PHE A 112 16.89 -20.13 -17.16
C PHE A 112 17.14 -19.47 -15.80
N ASP A 113 16.15 -18.74 -15.31
CA ASP A 113 16.15 -18.12 -14.00
C ASP A 113 15.22 -18.93 -13.09
N LEU A 114 15.81 -19.71 -12.17
CA LEU A 114 15.06 -20.58 -11.27
C LEU A 114 14.16 -19.79 -10.31
N MET A 115 14.55 -18.57 -9.92
CA MET A 115 13.71 -17.72 -9.06
C MET A 115 12.59 -17.04 -9.84
N MET A 116 12.76 -16.74 -11.13
CA MET A 116 11.62 -16.40 -12.00
C MET A 116 10.81 -17.64 -12.40
N SER A 117 11.38 -18.84 -12.29
CA SER A 117 10.85 -20.07 -12.87
C SER A 117 10.61 -19.96 -14.39
N GLY A 118 11.49 -19.25 -15.12
CA GLY A 118 11.25 -18.94 -16.53
C GLY A 118 12.53 -18.70 -17.33
N TRP A 119 12.39 -18.71 -18.66
CA TRP A 119 13.49 -18.40 -19.59
C TRP A 119 13.57 -16.91 -19.85
N VAL A 120 14.77 -16.35 -19.73
CA VAL A 120 15.00 -14.91 -19.77
C VAL A 120 16.19 -14.60 -20.67
N HIS A 121 16.19 -13.42 -21.28
CA HIS A 121 17.38 -12.97 -22.03
C HIS A 121 18.55 -12.70 -21.08
N PRO A 122 19.81 -12.97 -21.48
CA PRO A 122 20.96 -12.78 -20.59
C PRO A 122 21.08 -11.38 -19.95
N PRO A 123 20.78 -10.25 -20.64
CA PRO A 123 20.77 -8.93 -20.01
C PRO A 123 19.69 -8.74 -18.93
N CYS A 124 18.68 -9.61 -18.90
CA CYS A 124 17.56 -9.60 -17.96
C CYS A 124 17.78 -10.50 -16.75
N TYR A 125 18.80 -11.35 -16.81
CA TYR A 125 19.08 -12.29 -15.74
C TYR A 125 19.93 -11.63 -14.66
N ASP A 126 19.31 -11.32 -13.53
CA ASP A 126 20.00 -10.89 -12.32
C ASP A 126 20.37 -12.13 -11.50
N GLN A 127 21.52 -12.71 -11.84
CA GLN A 127 22.02 -13.92 -11.19
C GLN A 127 22.27 -13.70 -9.70
N GLU A 128 22.85 -12.55 -9.32
CA GLU A 128 23.17 -12.24 -7.93
C GLU A 128 21.90 -12.17 -7.06
N LEU A 129 20.86 -11.49 -7.55
CA LEU A 129 19.55 -11.46 -6.90
C LEU A 129 18.92 -12.86 -6.81
N SER A 130 18.97 -13.62 -7.90
CA SER A 130 18.40 -14.97 -7.93
C SER A 130 19.09 -15.86 -6.89
N ASP A 131 20.42 -15.78 -6.81
CA ASP A 131 21.23 -16.58 -5.89
C ASP A 131 21.00 -16.14 -4.44
N GLU A 132 20.94 -14.83 -4.17
CA GLU A 132 20.59 -14.29 -2.84
C GLU A 132 19.25 -14.85 -2.35
N PHE A 133 18.23 -14.83 -3.21
CA PHE A 133 16.90 -15.32 -2.84
C PHE A 133 16.84 -16.84 -2.69
N LEU A 134 17.61 -17.60 -3.48
CA LEU A 134 17.73 -19.05 -3.31
C LEU A 134 18.44 -19.43 -2.01
N LEU A 135 19.39 -18.61 -1.54
CA LEU A 135 20.16 -18.89 -0.32
C LEU A 135 19.37 -18.66 0.97
N VAL A 136 18.26 -17.93 0.94
CA VAL A 136 17.45 -17.63 2.15
C VAL A 136 16.93 -18.92 2.80
N ASN A 137 16.63 -19.95 2.02
CA ASN A 137 16.20 -21.25 2.52
C ASN A 137 16.86 -22.39 1.73
N ASN A 138 17.03 -23.55 2.36
CA ASN A 138 17.43 -24.76 1.64
C ASN A 138 16.21 -25.34 0.89
N PHE A 139 15.89 -24.78 -0.28
CA PHE A 139 14.78 -25.27 -1.09
C PHE A 139 15.08 -26.67 -1.63
N THR A 140 14.14 -27.59 -1.40
CA THR A 140 14.18 -28.92 -1.99
C THR A 140 13.20 -28.95 -3.14
N PHE A 141 13.69 -29.36 -4.30
CA PHE A 141 12.88 -29.52 -5.49
C PHE A 141 12.61 -30.99 -5.77
N TYR A 142 11.47 -31.28 -6.38
CA TYR A 142 11.02 -32.62 -6.72
C TYR A 142 10.52 -32.65 -8.17
N ARG A 143 10.69 -33.79 -8.84
CA ARG A 143 10.20 -33.97 -10.22
C ARG A 143 8.72 -34.28 -10.28
N GLU A 144 8.18 -34.83 -9.22
CA GLU A 144 6.78 -35.21 -9.11
C GLU A 144 6.15 -34.71 -7.81
N LYS A 145 4.83 -34.63 -7.83
CA LYS A 145 4.02 -34.08 -6.73
C LYS A 145 4.16 -34.88 -5.44
N GLU A 146 4.44 -36.17 -5.54
CA GLU A 146 4.58 -37.08 -4.41
C GLU A 146 5.84 -36.78 -3.57
N GLY A 147 6.78 -35.96 -4.10
CA GLY A 147 7.96 -35.51 -3.36
C GLY A 147 8.97 -36.63 -3.09
N ILE A 148 9.05 -37.65 -3.96
CA ILE A 148 9.87 -38.85 -3.74
C ILE A 148 11.27 -38.66 -4.34
N ASN A 149 11.35 -38.22 -5.59
CA ASN A 149 12.57 -38.01 -6.35
C ASN A 149 13.01 -36.55 -6.21
N ILE A 150 14.00 -36.36 -5.34
CA ILE A 150 14.63 -35.06 -5.12
C ILE A 150 15.47 -34.69 -6.34
N MET A 151 15.33 -33.44 -6.78
CA MET A 151 16.15 -32.80 -7.78
C MET A 151 17.13 -31.83 -7.10
N THR A 152 18.40 -31.88 -7.52
CA THR A 152 19.41 -30.95 -7.01
C THR A 152 19.14 -29.54 -7.54
N GLU A 153 19.54 -28.50 -6.80
CA GLU A 153 19.42 -27.11 -7.27
C GLU A 153 20.16 -26.90 -8.60
N ALA A 154 21.36 -27.48 -8.76
CA ALA A 154 22.12 -27.40 -9.99
C ALA A 154 21.35 -27.97 -11.19
N GLU A 155 20.58 -29.03 -10.98
CA GLU A 155 19.71 -29.59 -12.00
C GLU A 155 18.44 -28.75 -12.21
N ALA A 156 17.85 -28.22 -11.14
CA ALA A 156 16.72 -27.29 -11.23
C ALA A 156 17.08 -26.06 -12.07
N ARG A 157 18.30 -25.52 -11.93
CA ARG A 157 18.80 -24.39 -12.73
C ARG A 157 18.96 -24.69 -14.22
N LEU A 158 18.87 -25.94 -14.66
CA LEU A 158 18.92 -26.29 -16.09
C LEU A 158 17.59 -26.03 -16.81
N GLY A 159 16.48 -25.92 -16.08
CA GLY A 159 15.15 -25.72 -16.67
C GLY A 159 14.68 -26.86 -17.60
N ASN A 160 15.23 -28.08 -17.45
CA ASN A 160 14.91 -29.23 -18.31
C ASN A 160 13.65 -29.99 -17.87
N TYR A 161 12.58 -29.27 -17.56
CA TYR A 161 11.31 -29.80 -17.07
C TYR A 161 10.17 -28.82 -17.37
N GLU A 162 8.94 -29.32 -17.52
CA GLU A 162 7.77 -28.46 -17.74
C GLU A 162 7.11 -28.01 -16.43
N VAL A 163 7.27 -28.80 -15.38
CA VAL A 163 6.76 -28.53 -14.03
C VAL A 163 7.78 -29.06 -13.03
N ILE A 164 7.97 -28.31 -11.94
CA ILE A 164 8.80 -28.69 -10.80
C ILE A 164 8.00 -28.50 -9.52
N TYR A 165 8.24 -29.35 -8.54
CA TYR A 165 7.55 -29.30 -7.25
C TYR A 165 8.51 -28.81 -6.17
N SER A 166 8.04 -27.98 -5.27
CA SER A 166 8.81 -27.50 -4.11
C SER A 166 7.90 -27.28 -2.91
N HIS A 167 8.47 -26.96 -1.76
CA HIS A 167 7.68 -26.59 -0.59
C HIS A 167 7.04 -25.22 -0.80
N GLY A 168 5.90 -24.97 -0.13
CA GLY A 168 5.21 -23.68 -0.21
C GLY A 168 6.06 -22.47 0.23
N THR A 169 7.16 -22.69 0.96
CA THR A 169 8.16 -21.65 1.26
C THR A 169 8.79 -21.06 0.01
N PHE A 170 8.95 -21.85 -1.06
CA PHE A 170 9.46 -21.38 -2.34
C PHE A 170 8.53 -20.35 -2.98
N HIS A 171 7.21 -20.56 -2.92
CA HIS A 171 6.22 -19.61 -3.47
C HIS A 171 6.36 -18.21 -2.86
N TYR A 172 6.52 -18.12 -1.52
CA TYR A 172 6.70 -16.82 -0.86
C TYR A 172 8.00 -16.14 -1.29
N GLN A 173 9.08 -16.92 -1.43
CA GLN A 173 10.38 -16.39 -1.83
C GLN A 173 10.39 -15.94 -3.30
N HIS A 174 9.79 -16.73 -4.18
CA HIS A 174 9.57 -16.41 -5.59
C HIS A 174 8.77 -15.12 -5.76
N CYS A 175 7.65 -14.97 -5.04
CA CYS A 175 6.86 -13.75 -5.05
C CYS A 175 7.66 -12.53 -4.59
N ALA A 176 8.43 -12.66 -3.49
CA ALA A 176 9.27 -11.58 -3.00
C ALA A 176 10.39 -11.21 -4.00
N TYR A 177 10.96 -12.21 -4.68
CA TYR A 177 11.96 -12.02 -5.72
C TYR A 177 11.41 -11.23 -6.91
N ILE A 178 10.22 -11.55 -7.41
CA ILE A 178 9.57 -10.80 -8.50
C ILE A 178 9.43 -9.33 -8.15
N TRP A 179 8.94 -9.03 -6.93
CA TRP A 179 8.82 -7.65 -6.45
C TRP A 179 10.17 -6.95 -6.34
N ALA A 180 11.19 -7.64 -5.83
CA ALA A 180 12.55 -7.11 -5.72
C ALA A 180 13.13 -6.77 -7.10
N LYS A 181 12.86 -7.62 -8.12
CA LYS A 181 13.31 -7.41 -9.50
C LYS A 181 12.60 -6.25 -10.19
N GLN A 182 11.29 -6.10 -9.96
CA GLN A 182 10.48 -5.01 -10.56
C GLN A 182 10.74 -3.65 -9.92
N ILE A 183 11.05 -3.62 -8.62
CA ILE A 183 11.27 -2.38 -7.87
C ILE A 183 12.69 -2.41 -7.26
N PRO A 184 13.75 -2.17 -8.08
CA PRO A 184 15.13 -2.20 -7.60
C PRO A 184 15.39 -1.26 -6.41
N LEU A 185 14.63 -0.17 -6.30
CA LEU A 185 14.75 0.80 -5.19
C LEU A 185 14.40 0.21 -3.81
N LEU A 186 13.70 -0.92 -3.76
CA LEU A 186 13.40 -1.61 -2.50
C LEU A 186 14.59 -2.42 -1.96
N GLN A 187 15.71 -2.47 -2.68
CA GLN A 187 16.89 -3.26 -2.32
C GLN A 187 17.98 -2.38 -1.68
N PRO A 188 18.06 -2.31 -0.33
CA PRO A 188 18.98 -1.42 0.35
C PRO A 188 20.42 -1.91 0.15
N GLY A 189 21.31 -1.01 -0.29
CA GLY A 189 22.74 -1.35 -0.49
C GLY A 189 23.09 -1.86 -1.89
N ARG A 190 22.09 -2.07 -2.76
CA ARG A 190 22.34 -2.30 -4.18
C ARG A 190 22.46 -0.95 -4.89
N GLU A 191 23.68 -0.57 -5.29
CA GLU A 191 23.85 0.57 -6.18
C GLU A 191 23.12 0.24 -7.49
N PRO A 192 22.31 1.15 -8.06
CA PRO A 192 21.72 0.92 -9.37
C PRO A 192 22.88 0.76 -10.33
N GLU A 193 23.17 -0.49 -10.69
CA GLU A 193 24.25 -0.76 -11.61
C GLU A 193 23.96 0.09 -12.85
N ARG A 194 24.98 0.79 -13.36
CA ARG A 194 24.84 1.60 -14.58
C ARG A 194 24.38 0.74 -15.78
N ASN A 195 24.43 -0.59 -15.63
CA ASN A 195 23.95 -1.63 -16.52
C ASN A 195 22.78 -2.44 -15.91
N SER A 196 22.02 -1.86 -14.97
CA SER A 196 20.82 -2.48 -14.43
C SER A 196 20.02 -3.04 -15.58
N ALA A 197 19.67 -4.34 -15.47
CA ALA A 197 18.94 -5.07 -16.48
C ALA A 197 17.88 -4.14 -17.09
N PRO A 198 17.84 -3.97 -18.44
CA PRO A 198 16.84 -3.12 -19.05
C PRO A 198 15.45 -3.55 -18.58
N ALA A 199 14.45 -2.68 -18.68
CA ALA A 199 13.07 -3.07 -18.41
C ALA A 199 12.70 -4.20 -19.39
N CYS A 200 12.88 -5.44 -18.93
CA CYS A 200 12.69 -6.63 -19.72
C CYS A 200 11.21 -6.99 -19.63
N ASN A 201 10.60 -7.18 -20.79
CA ASN A 201 9.26 -7.71 -20.84
C ASN A 201 9.35 -9.20 -20.44
N TRP A 202 8.55 -9.59 -19.45
CA TRP A 202 8.39 -10.97 -19.04
C TRP A 202 7.13 -11.50 -19.73
N ASP A 203 7.26 -12.51 -20.57
CA ASP A 203 6.10 -13.20 -21.12
C ASP A 203 5.66 -14.27 -20.12
N GLU A 204 4.53 -14.05 -19.45
CA GLU A 204 3.94 -14.98 -18.47
C GLU A 204 3.68 -16.38 -19.07
N ASP A 205 3.49 -16.47 -20.38
CA ASP A 205 3.31 -17.71 -21.13
C ASP A 205 4.57 -18.62 -21.16
N GLN A 206 5.71 -18.13 -20.68
CA GLN A 206 7.00 -18.84 -20.65
C GLN A 206 7.41 -19.32 -19.24
N GLU A 207 6.54 -19.15 -18.25
CA GLU A 207 6.79 -19.64 -16.89
C GLU A 207 6.64 -21.16 -16.82
N ILE A 208 7.67 -21.81 -16.30
CA ILE A 208 7.64 -23.19 -15.85
C ILE A 208 6.90 -23.21 -14.51
N GLY A 209 5.80 -23.97 -14.46
CA GLY A 209 4.98 -24.03 -13.25
C GLY A 209 5.76 -24.63 -12.08
N VAL A 210 5.95 -23.86 -11.00
CA VAL A 210 6.41 -24.39 -9.71
C VAL A 210 5.20 -24.65 -8.83
N GLN A 211 4.96 -25.91 -8.52
CA GLN A 211 3.81 -26.35 -7.73
C GLN A 211 4.23 -26.75 -6.32
N ALA A 212 3.31 -26.58 -5.37
CA ALA A 212 3.43 -27.05 -3.99
C ALA A 212 2.56 -28.28 -3.72
#